data_AF-A0A1M6Z5Y0-F1
#
_entry.id   AF-A0A1M6Z5Y0-F1
#
_cell.length_a   1.000
_cell.length_b   1.000
_cell.length_c   1.000
_cell.angle_alpha   90.00
_cell.angle_beta   90.00
_cell.angle_gamma   90.00
#
_symmetry.space_group_name_H-M   'P 1'
#
loop_
_entity.id
_entity.type
_entity.pdbx_description
1 polymer ?
#
loop_
_entity_poly.entity_id
_entity_poly.type
_entity_poly.pdbx_seq_one_letter_code
_entity_poly.pdbx_strand_id
1 'polypeptide(L)'
;MNSKILTVIIAVIVAVIWSCDSNTFEDISTGTVITDTISYEGQVKTIIETRCTGCHSPSGRASSVPLNNYQQVTRSIDRIIDLIQRPAGDPFRMPPNGMPNTEINTIIDWKNKGLTEK
;
A
#
# COMPACT_ATOMS: atom_id res chain seq x y z
N MET A 1 20.13 -45.55 19.62
CA MET A 1 19.93 -44.53 18.57
C MET A 1 21.24 -43.77 18.43
N ASN A 2 21.95 -43.90 17.30
CA ASN A 2 23.34 -43.46 17.19
C ASN A 2 23.44 -41.93 17.23
N SER A 3 24.25 -41.39 18.14
CA SER A 3 24.50 -39.95 18.29
C SER A 3 24.93 -39.27 16.98
N LYS A 4 25.57 -40.02 16.07
CA LYS A 4 25.96 -39.54 14.74
C LYS A 4 24.76 -39.35 13.79
N ILE A 5 23.72 -40.17 13.92
CA ILE A 5 22.47 -40.06 13.14
C ILE A 5 21.65 -38.85 13.62
N LEU A 6 21.61 -38.61 14.93
CA LEU A 6 20.92 -37.45 15.52
C LEU A 6 21.54 -36.12 15.07
N THR A 7 22.87 -36.05 14.95
CA THR A 7 23.59 -34.84 14.54
C THR A 7 23.34 -34.50 13.06
N VAL A 8 23.23 -35.51 12.19
CA VAL A 8 22.93 -35.34 10.76
C VAL A 8 21.51 -34.83 10.54
N ILE A 9 20.54 -35.33 11.32
CA ILE A 9 19.13 -34.90 11.22
C ILE A 9 18.96 -33.42 11.62
N ILE A 10 19.67 -32.95 12.65
CA ILE A 10 19.62 -31.56 13.10
C ILE A 10 20.24 -30.60 12.06
N ALA A 11 21.33 -31.00 11.42
CA ALA A 11 21.98 -30.18 10.38
C ALA A 11 21.10 -29.99 9.14
N VAL A 12 20.32 -31.01 8.76
CA VAL A 12 19.41 -30.95 7.61
C VAL A 12 18.21 -30.03 7.90
N ILE A 13 17.69 -30.01 9.13
CA ILE A 13 16.53 -29.18 9.50
C ILE A 13 16.86 -27.68 9.51
N VAL A 14 18.10 -27.30 9.87
CA VAL A 14 18.55 -25.89 9.86
C VAL A 14 18.73 -25.35 8.43
N ALA A 15 18.97 -26.20 7.44
CA ALA A 15 19.08 -25.78 6.05
C ALA A 15 17.72 -25.42 5.42
N VAL A 16 16.62 -25.99 5.91
CA VAL A 16 15.27 -25.80 5.32
C VAL A 16 14.60 -24.51 5.79
N ILE A 17 15.04 -23.92 6.92
CA ILE A 17 14.45 -22.68 7.47
C ILE A 17 14.96 -21.39 6.80
N TRP A 18 15.93 -21.46 5.87
CA TRP A 18 16.43 -20.31 5.10
C TRP A 18 15.75 -20.13 3.75
N SER A 19 14.95 -21.09 3.27
CA SER A 19 14.28 -21.03 1.97
C SER A 19 12.83 -20.53 2.05
N CYS A 20 12.57 -19.53 2.92
CA CYS A 20 11.32 -18.76 2.88
C CYS A 20 11.55 -17.52 2.01
N ASP A 21 11.81 -17.75 0.73
CA ASP A 21 11.82 -16.69 -0.28
C ASP A 21 10.36 -16.31 -0.55
N SER A 22 9.96 -15.14 -0.08
CA SER A 22 8.62 -14.59 -0.31
C SER A 22 8.54 -14.17 -1.77
N ASN A 23 8.22 -15.12 -2.64
CA ASN A 23 7.96 -14.86 -4.05
C ASN A 23 6.64 -14.10 -4.15
N THR A 24 6.69 -12.78 -3.95
CA THR A 24 5.63 -11.89 -4.42
C THR A 24 5.71 -11.92 -5.93
N PHE A 25 4.68 -12.44 -6.58
CA PHE A 25 4.51 -12.38 -8.02
C PHE A 25 4.84 -10.96 -8.50
N GLU A 26 5.95 -10.81 -9.24
CA GLU A 26 6.12 -9.68 -10.13
C GLU A 26 5.01 -9.80 -11.17
N ASP A 27 3.95 -9.02 -10.99
CA ASP A 27 3.00 -8.78 -12.05
C ASP A 27 3.76 -8.02 -13.15
N ILE A 28 4.30 -8.77 -14.11
CA ILE A 28 4.83 -8.21 -15.34
C ILE A 28 3.62 -7.71 -16.13
N SER A 29 3.16 -6.51 -15.80
CA SER A 29 2.31 -5.74 -16.68
C SER A 29 3.17 -5.28 -17.85
N THR A 30 3.18 -6.06 -18.94
CA THR A 30 3.57 -5.56 -20.26
C THR A 30 2.53 -4.53 -20.70
N GLY A 31 2.70 -3.30 -20.23
CA GLY A 31 1.95 -2.14 -20.65
C GLY A 31 2.92 -0.99 -20.66
N THR A 32 3.13 -0.41 -21.85
CA THR A 32 3.76 0.87 -22.16
C THR A 32 4.48 1.55 -20.99
N VAL A 33 5.78 1.84 -21.12
CA VAL A 33 6.42 2.90 -20.34
C VAL A 33 5.73 4.20 -20.72
N ILE A 34 4.54 4.44 -20.18
CA ILE A 34 4.02 5.77 -20.13
C ILE A 34 4.88 6.41 -19.06
N THR A 35 5.72 7.31 -19.51
CA THR A 35 6.25 8.38 -18.67
C THR A 35 5.09 9.32 -18.28
N ASP A 36 3.94 8.75 -17.89
CA ASP A 36 2.82 9.47 -17.35
C ASP A 36 3.32 9.99 -16.01
N THR A 37 3.51 11.30 -15.99
CA THR A 37 3.71 12.01 -14.75
C THR A 37 2.55 11.63 -13.85
N ILE A 38 2.84 11.09 -12.66
CA ILE A 38 1.79 10.72 -11.72
C ILE A 38 1.04 11.99 -11.36
N SER A 39 -0.27 11.99 -11.60
CA SER A 39 -1.14 13.13 -11.30
C SER A 39 -2.41 12.70 -10.58
N TYR A 40 -3.13 13.69 -10.05
CA TYR A 40 -4.40 13.44 -9.39
C TYR A 40 -5.40 12.83 -10.35
N GLU A 41 -5.64 13.46 -11.50
CA GLU A 41 -6.60 12.99 -12.50
C GLU A 41 -6.16 11.68 -13.17
N GLY A 42 -4.85 11.46 -13.32
CA GLY A 42 -4.31 10.26 -13.98
C GLY A 42 -4.46 8.98 -13.17
N GLN A 43 -3.95 8.97 -11.93
CA GLN A 43 -3.87 7.74 -11.14
C GLN A 43 -4.50 7.87 -9.75
N VAL A 44 -4.26 8.98 -9.06
CA VAL A 44 -4.59 9.09 -7.62
C VAL A 44 -6.09 9.20 -7.38
N LYS A 45 -6.84 9.89 -8.24
CA LYS A 45 -8.29 10.07 -8.09
C LYS A 45 -9.01 8.74 -8.02
N THR A 46 -8.71 7.80 -8.92
CA THR A 46 -9.31 6.47 -8.93
C THR A 46 -9.02 5.70 -7.63
N ILE A 47 -7.80 5.81 -7.11
CA ILE A 47 -7.41 5.19 -5.82
C ILE A 47 -8.23 5.80 -4.68
N ILE A 48 -8.31 7.13 -4.60
CA ILE A 48 -9.06 7.84 -3.55
C ILE A 48 -10.56 7.51 -3.61
N GLU A 49 -11.15 7.53 -4.81
CA GLU A 49 -12.57 7.20 -5.00
C GLU A 49 -12.86 5.77 -4.55
N THR A 50 -12.01 4.82 -4.92
CA THR A 50 -12.18 3.39 -4.60
C THR A 50 -11.96 3.08 -3.12
N ARG A 51 -10.93 3.69 -2.50
CA ARG A 51 -10.46 3.29 -1.16
C ARG A 51 -10.98 4.17 -0.04
N CYS A 52 -11.29 5.44 -0.32
CA CYS A 52 -11.51 6.45 0.73
C CYS A 52 -12.93 6.99 0.75
N THR A 53 -13.51 7.31 -0.41
CA THR A 53 -14.75 8.12 -0.48
C THR A 53 -16.00 7.42 0.06
N GLY A 54 -16.01 6.10 0.14
CA GLY A 54 -17.11 5.34 0.79
C GLY A 54 -17.37 5.77 2.24
N CYS A 55 -16.32 6.17 2.96
CA CYS A 55 -16.45 6.76 4.30
C CYS A 55 -16.20 8.28 4.31
N HIS A 56 -15.26 8.76 3.49
CA HIS A 56 -14.81 10.15 3.42
C HIS A 56 -15.49 10.97 2.31
N SER A 57 -16.78 10.73 2.07
CA SER A 57 -17.60 11.60 1.22
C SER A 57 -18.33 12.65 2.07
N PRO A 58 -18.86 13.74 1.48
CA PRO A 58 -19.63 14.76 2.21
C PRO A 58 -20.82 14.20 3.01
N SER A 59 -21.37 13.06 2.58
CA SER A 59 -22.46 12.33 3.25
C SER A 59 -22.01 11.04 3.94
N GLY A 60 -20.71 10.74 3.93
CA GLY A 60 -20.14 9.53 4.51
C GLY A 60 -19.98 9.60 6.03
N ARG A 61 -19.64 8.46 6.64
CA ARG A 61 -19.42 8.34 8.10
C ARG A 61 -18.27 9.20 8.63
N ALA A 62 -17.32 9.55 7.76
CA ALA A 62 -16.17 10.41 8.06
C ALA A 62 -16.27 11.74 7.29
N SER A 63 -17.48 12.29 7.16
CA SER A 63 -17.77 13.53 6.43
C SER A 63 -17.08 14.78 6.96
N SER A 64 -16.54 14.75 8.18
CA SER A 64 -15.73 15.84 8.74
C SER A 64 -14.37 15.98 8.05
N VAL A 65 -13.92 14.94 7.34
CA VAL A 65 -12.70 14.94 6.51
C VAL A 65 -13.08 14.40 5.13
N PRO A 66 -13.79 15.18 4.30
CA PRO A 66 -14.14 14.74 2.96
C PRO A 66 -12.88 14.65 2.09
N LEU A 67 -12.82 13.64 1.23
CA LEU A 67 -11.69 13.35 0.33
C LEU A 67 -12.17 13.16 -1.12
N ASN A 68 -13.13 13.96 -1.56
CA ASN A 68 -13.81 13.79 -2.85
C ASN A 68 -13.31 14.74 -3.95
N ASN A 69 -12.27 15.53 -3.69
CA ASN A 69 -11.61 16.38 -4.69
C ASN A 69 -10.13 16.59 -4.39
N TYR A 70 -9.41 17.07 -5.40
CA TYR A 70 -7.97 17.34 -5.35
C TYR A 70 -7.56 18.19 -4.15
N GLN A 71 -8.24 19.31 -3.89
CA GLN A 71 -7.88 20.22 -2.80
C GLN A 71 -8.02 19.58 -1.42
N GLN A 72 -9.06 18.76 -1.23
CA GLN A 72 -9.28 18.04 0.03
C GLN A 72 -8.22 16.97 0.26
N VAL A 73 -7.88 16.22 -0.79
CA VAL A 73 -6.88 15.16 -0.74
C VAL A 73 -5.49 15.73 -0.46
N THR A 74 -5.09 16.78 -1.19
CA THR A 74 -3.80 17.44 -1.00
C THR A 74 -3.66 18.09 0.37
N ARG A 75 -4.70 18.75 0.88
CA ARG A 75 -4.70 19.31 2.26
C ARG A 75 -4.51 18.24 3.33
N SER A 76 -4.88 16.99 3.05
CA SER A 76 -4.82 15.88 4.00
C SER A 76 -3.68 14.91 3.72
N ILE A 77 -2.82 15.16 2.73
CA ILE A 77 -1.95 14.15 2.15
C ILE A 77 -0.98 13.52 3.14
N ASP A 78 -0.40 14.33 4.04
CA ASP A 78 0.51 13.83 5.07
C ASP A 78 -0.18 12.88 6.04
N ARG A 79 -1.42 13.23 6.42
CA ARG A 79 -2.23 12.38 7.29
C ARG A 79 -2.68 11.12 6.56
N ILE A 80 -3.06 11.22 5.30
CA ILE A 80 -3.40 10.04 4.47
C ILE A 80 -2.21 9.08 4.46
N ILE A 81 -1.02 9.56 4.13
CA ILE A 81 0.21 8.75 4.05
C ILE A 81 0.56 8.12 5.40
N ASP A 82 0.43 8.84 6.52
CA ASP A 82 0.59 8.27 7.86
C ASP A 82 -0.39 7.11 8.10
N LEU A 83 -1.68 7.29 7.80
CA LEU A 83 -2.71 6.30 8.13
C LEU A 83 -2.70 5.04 7.23
N ILE A 84 -2.38 5.19 5.94
CA ILE A 84 -2.36 4.06 4.98
C ILE A 84 -1.20 3.10 5.20
N GLN A 85 -0.12 3.57 5.83
CA GLN A 85 1.07 2.78 6.12
C GLN A 85 1.02 2.08 7.49
N ARG A 86 -0.01 2.33 8.31
CA ARG A 86 -0.11 1.73 9.65
C ARG A 86 -0.23 0.20 9.58
N PRO A 87 0.36 -0.54 10.53
CA PRO A 87 0.33 -2.00 10.55
C PRO A 87 -1.09 -2.54 10.77
N ALA A 88 -1.31 -3.80 10.41
CA ALA A 88 -2.60 -4.45 10.62
C ALA A 88 -2.90 -4.52 12.13
N GLY A 89 -4.15 -4.21 12.50
CA GLY A 89 -4.56 -4.13 13.90
C GLY A 89 -4.35 -2.77 14.57
N ASP A 90 -3.68 -1.80 13.92
CA ASP A 90 -3.67 -0.42 14.40
C ASP A 90 -5.08 0.19 14.27
N PRO A 91 -5.68 0.73 15.35
CA PRO A 91 -7.05 1.24 15.34
C PRO A 91 -7.26 2.47 14.46
N PHE A 92 -6.18 3.15 14.07
CA PHE A 92 -6.21 4.32 13.18
C PHE A 92 -5.84 3.98 11.75
N ARG A 93 -5.48 2.72 11.44
CA ARG A 93 -5.19 2.31 10.06
C ARG A 93 -6.37 2.63 9.15
N MET A 94 -6.08 3.25 8.00
CA MET A 94 -7.07 3.51 6.96
C MET A 94 -6.57 3.00 5.60
N PRO A 95 -7.41 2.35 4.77
CA PRO A 95 -8.67 1.74 5.15
C PRO A 95 -8.48 0.70 6.28
N PRO A 96 -9.50 0.38 7.10
CA PRO A 96 -9.37 -0.57 8.20
C PRO A 96 -8.84 -1.95 7.76
N ASN A 97 -9.19 -2.39 6.56
CA ASN A 97 -8.74 -3.64 5.96
C ASN A 97 -7.41 -3.50 5.17
N GLY A 98 -6.80 -2.32 5.19
CA GLY A 98 -5.64 -1.99 4.36
C GLY A 98 -5.96 -1.80 2.88
N MET A 99 -4.90 -1.68 2.08
CA MET A 99 -4.93 -1.53 0.63
C MET A 99 -3.61 -2.03 0.02
N PRO A 100 -3.52 -2.30 -1.29
CA PRO A 100 -2.31 -2.77 -1.94
C PRO A 100 -1.13 -1.80 -1.82
N ASN A 101 0.09 -2.32 -1.64
CA ASN A 101 1.31 -1.51 -1.55
C ASN A 101 1.57 -0.69 -2.82
N THR A 102 1.16 -1.19 -3.99
CA THR A 102 1.27 -0.46 -5.26
C THR A 102 0.46 0.85 -5.26
N GLU A 103 -0.74 0.84 -4.70
CA GLU A 103 -1.59 2.03 -4.56
C GLU A 103 -1.03 2.99 -3.48
N ILE A 104 -0.49 2.46 -2.38
CA ILE A 104 0.19 3.26 -1.34
C ILE A 104 1.38 3.99 -1.96
N ASN A 105 2.24 3.28 -2.68
CA ASN A 105 3.41 3.85 -3.33
C ASN A 105 3.02 4.89 -4.39
N THR A 106 1.93 4.69 -5.12
CA THR A 106 1.41 5.68 -6.07
C THR A 106 1.07 7.01 -5.37
N ILE A 107 0.43 6.97 -4.20
CA ILE A 107 0.10 8.17 -3.42
C ILE A 107 1.38 8.85 -2.88
N ILE A 108 2.35 8.06 -2.41
CA ILE A 108 3.64 8.57 -1.90
C ILE A 108 4.44 9.22 -3.03
N ASP A 109 4.54 8.57 -4.19
CA ASP A 109 5.27 9.08 -5.34
C ASP A 109 4.62 10.34 -5.90
N TRP A 110 3.29 10.40 -5.93
CA TRP A 110 2.55 11.60 -6.30
C TRP A 110 2.90 12.78 -5.38
N LYS A 111 2.96 12.57 -4.05
CA LYS A 111 3.42 13.59 -3.11
C LYS A 111 4.86 14.02 -3.41
N ASN A 112 5.76 13.08 -3.61
CA ASN A 112 7.17 13.37 -3.88
C ASN A 112 7.38 14.11 -5.21
N LYS A 113 6.47 13.94 -6.17
CA LYS A 113 6.46 14.62 -7.47
C LYS A 113 5.75 15.97 -7.46
N GLY A 114 5.33 16.45 -6.29
CA GLY A 114 4.78 17.82 -6.13
C GLY A 114 3.27 17.91 -6.21
N LEU A 115 2.54 16.79 -6.05
CA LEU A 115 1.08 16.76 -5.98
C LEU A 115 0.39 17.32 -7.24
N THR A 116 0.92 17.05 -8.43
CA THR A 116 0.34 17.59 -9.68
C THR A 116 -1.11 17.17 -9.86
N GLU A 117 -2.01 18.11 -10.18
CA GLU A 117 -3.43 17.80 -10.40
C GLU A 117 -3.65 17.08 -11.75
N LYS A 118 -2.95 17.49 -12.81
CA LYS A 118 -3.10 17.01 -14.19
C LYS A 118 -1.79 16.54 -14.78
#